data_AF-A0A8J8PLV9-F1
#
_entry.id   AF-A0A8J8PLV9-F1
#
_cell.length_a   1.000
_cell.length_b   1.000
_cell.length_c   1.000
_cell.angle_alpha   90.00
_cell.angle_beta   90.00
_cell.angle_gamma   90.00
#
_symmetry.space_group_name_H-M   'P 1'
#
loop_
_entity.id
_entity.type
_entity.pdbx_description
1 polymer ?
#
loop_
_entity_poly.entity_id
_entity_poly.type
_entity_poly.pdbx_seq_one_letter_code
_entity_poly.pdbx_strand_id
1 'polypeptide(L)'
;MAHVNKNLKKRLISTLLGISLLVTSGYLIFKTGINSEQLQSALFFGISPIIFYMIGIVFGIERIIYGVTGSEKLFRLLAGDGELYFTALLGMFFLFILSGVLVLVYTPAVIGILSKVLELINGLSFLALSATLLMKP
;
A
#
# COMPACT_ATOMS: atom_id res chain seq x y z
N MET A 1 31.65 -0.54 0.24
CA MET A 1 30.79 -0.91 1.38
C MET A 1 29.58 0.01 1.58
N ALA A 2 29.67 1.33 1.36
CA ALA A 2 28.55 2.26 1.55
C ALA A 2 27.30 1.98 0.68
N HIS A 3 27.48 1.55 -0.58
CA HIS A 3 26.36 1.21 -1.48
C HIS A 3 25.62 -0.06 -1.08
N VAL A 4 26.34 -1.06 -0.56
CA VAL A 4 25.76 -2.33 -0.10
C VAL A 4 24.83 -2.08 1.09
N ASN A 5 25.26 -1.25 2.05
CA ASN A 5 24.46 -0.89 3.23
C ASN A 5 23.19 -0.09 2.84
N LYS A 6 23.29 0.85 1.90
CA LYS A 6 22.14 1.61 1.39
C LYS A 6 21.09 0.69 0.74
N ASN A 7 21.51 -0.27 -0.07
CA ASN A 7 20.59 -1.21 -0.72
C ASN A 7 19.93 -2.17 0.29
N LEU A 8 20.69 -2.63 1.29
CA LEU A 8 20.15 -3.48 2.35
C LEU A 8 19.07 -2.73 3.17
N LYS A 9 19.33 -1.47 3.53
CA LYS A 9 18.38 -0.62 4.26
C LYS A 9 17.08 -0.43 3.49
N LYS A 10 17.16 -0.14 2.18
CA LYS A 10 15.96 -0.02 1.32
C LYS A 10 15.14 -1.30 1.29
N ARG A 11 15.80 -2.45 1.17
CA ARG A 11 15.15 -3.77 1.16
C ARG A 11 14.46 -4.09 2.49
N LEU A 12 15.10 -3.78 3.62
CA LEU A 12 14.51 -3.96 4.94
C LEU A 12 13.28 -3.06 5.14
N ILE A 13 13.38 -1.78 4.80
CA ILE A 13 12.25 -0.84 4.89
C ILE A 13 11.09 -1.33 4.02
N SER A 14 11.37 -1.74 2.78
CA SER A 14 10.35 -2.28 1.89
C SER A 14 9.68 -3.54 2.46
N THR A 15 10.46 -4.46 3.03
CA THR A 15 9.90 -5.68 3.63
C THR A 15 8.99 -5.34 4.81
N LEU A 16 9.42 -4.46 5.71
CA LEU A 16 8.63 -4.03 6.87
C LEU A 16 7.34 -3.33 6.45
N LEU A 17 7.41 -2.43 5.47
CA LEU A 17 6.23 -1.77 4.91
C LEU A 17 5.29 -2.78 4.24
N GLY A 18 5.85 -3.72 3.48
CA GLY A 18 5.08 -4.76 2.81
C GLY A 18 4.33 -5.66 3.79
N ILE A 19 4.99 -6.10 4.86
CA ILE A 19 4.36 -6.88 5.94
C ILE A 19 3.28 -6.06 6.64
N SER A 20 3.57 -4.81 7.00
CA SER A 20 2.62 -3.91 7.65
C SER A 20 1.34 -3.77 6.83
N LEU A 21 1.47 -3.46 5.53
CA LEU A 21 0.34 -3.33 4.61
C LEU A 21 -0.42 -4.63 4.43
N LEU A 22 0.29 -5.74 4.22
CA LEU A 22 -0.34 -7.02 3.97
C LEU A 22 -1.15 -7.50 5.17
N VAL A 23 -0.58 -7.42 6.38
CA VAL A 23 -1.23 -7.87 7.61
C VAL A 23 -2.40 -6.97 7.97
N THR A 24 -2.20 -5.64 7.96
CA THR A 24 -3.27 -4.70 8.29
C THR A 24 -4.42 -4.76 7.28
N SER A 25 -4.11 -4.78 5.99
CA SER A 25 -5.13 -4.85 4.94
C SER A 25 -5.86 -6.21 4.94
N GLY A 26 -5.14 -7.32 5.10
CA GLY A 26 -5.73 -8.65 5.18
C GLY A 26 -6.68 -8.77 6.38
N TYR A 27 -6.28 -8.27 7.54
CA TYR A 27 -7.14 -8.25 8.73
C TYR A 27 -8.38 -7.38 8.53
N LEU A 28 -8.23 -6.18 7.97
CA LEU A 28 -9.34 -5.26 7.74
C LEU A 28 -10.33 -5.82 6.72
N ILE A 29 -9.87 -6.49 5.65
CA ILE A 29 -10.77 -7.18 4.72
C ILE A 29 -11.53 -8.31 5.43
N PHE A 30 -10.82 -9.15 6.21
CA PHE A 30 -11.45 -10.24 6.93
C PHE A 30 -12.52 -9.75 7.92
N LYS A 31 -12.24 -8.64 8.62
CA LYS A 31 -13.17 -8.05 9.59
C LYS A 31 -14.37 -7.38 8.93
N THR A 32 -14.13 -6.59 7.89
CA THR A 32 -15.20 -5.82 7.21
C THR A 32 -16.11 -6.76 6.40
N GLY A 33 -15.56 -7.88 5.93
CA GLY A 33 -16.21 -8.78 5.00
C GLY A 33 -16.26 -8.17 3.59
N ILE A 34 -16.44 -9.02 2.59
CA ILE A 34 -16.69 -8.58 1.21
C ILE A 34 -18.17 -8.82 0.93
N ASN A 35 -19.01 -7.84 1.30
CA ASN A 35 -20.40 -7.84 0.83
C ASN A 35 -20.48 -7.14 -0.53
N SER A 36 -21.20 -7.76 -1.47
CA SER A 36 -21.40 -7.22 -2.83
C SER A 36 -21.98 -5.81 -2.82
N GLU A 37 -22.84 -5.48 -1.85
CA GLU A 37 -23.38 -4.13 -1.65
C GLU A 37 -22.33 -3.11 -1.22
N GLN A 38 -21.37 -3.50 -0.38
CA GLN A 38 -20.26 -2.64 0.04
C GLN A 38 -19.22 -2.48 -1.08
N LEU A 39 -19.05 -3.49 -1.92
CA LEU A 39 -18.20 -3.41 -3.11
C LEU A 39 -18.81 -2.48 -4.16
N GLN A 40 -20.13 -2.56 -4.37
CA GLN A 40 -20.86 -1.63 -5.22
C GLN A 40 -20.86 -0.22 -4.63
N SER A 41 -21.09 -0.04 -3.32
CA SER A 41 -21.00 1.29 -2.71
C SER A 41 -19.59 1.88 -2.77
N ALA A 42 -18.54 1.05 -2.68
CA ALA A 42 -17.16 1.45 -2.94
C ALA A 42 -16.97 2.02 -4.35
N LEU A 43 -17.54 1.32 -5.35
CA LEU A 43 -17.39 1.63 -6.76
C LEU A 43 -18.26 2.82 -7.21
N PHE A 44 -19.43 3.01 -6.61
CA PHE A 44 -20.44 3.99 -7.05
C PHE A 44 -20.62 5.19 -6.11
N PHE A 45 -20.40 5.03 -4.80
CA PHE A 45 -20.63 6.09 -3.80
C PHE A 45 -19.34 6.56 -3.10
N GLY A 46 -18.19 5.93 -3.37
CA GLY A 46 -16.86 6.48 -3.07
C GLY A 46 -16.40 6.44 -1.60
N ILE A 47 -17.14 5.81 -0.69
CA ILE A 47 -16.80 5.79 0.75
C ILE A 47 -16.76 4.34 1.27
N SER A 48 -15.99 3.49 0.60
CA SER A 48 -15.63 2.19 1.19
C SER A 48 -14.12 2.00 1.08
N PRO A 49 -13.43 1.80 2.20
CA PRO A 49 -11.98 1.68 2.22
C PRO A 49 -11.51 0.31 1.69
N ILE A 50 -12.43 -0.59 1.35
CA ILE A 50 -12.12 -1.96 0.91
C ILE A 50 -11.21 -1.99 -0.32
N ILE A 51 -11.41 -1.07 -1.27
CA ILE A 51 -10.57 -0.95 -2.47
C ILE A 51 -9.12 -0.63 -2.05
N PHE A 52 -8.93 0.24 -1.05
CA PHE A 52 -7.60 0.57 -0.54
C PHE A 52 -6.97 -0.62 0.18
N TYR A 53 -7.74 -1.44 0.90
CA TYR A 53 -7.17 -2.65 1.50
C TYR A 53 -6.76 -3.67 0.42
N MET A 54 -7.54 -3.82 -0.64
CA MET A 54 -7.16 -4.69 -1.76
C MET A 54 -5.85 -4.22 -2.43
N ILE A 55 -5.74 -2.91 -2.68
CA ILE A 55 -4.50 -2.28 -3.15
C ILE A 55 -3.36 -2.57 -2.14
N GLY A 56 -3.64 -2.47 -0.85
CA GLY A 56 -2.67 -2.69 0.22
C GLY A 56 -2.12 -4.12 0.23
N ILE A 57 -2.94 -5.12 -0.08
CA ILE A 57 -2.50 -6.50 -0.26
C ILE A 57 -1.57 -6.62 -1.47
N VAL A 58 -1.99 -6.10 -2.63
CA VAL A 58 -1.21 -6.21 -3.89
C VAL A 58 0.18 -5.59 -3.72
N PHE A 59 0.23 -4.36 -3.22
CA PHE A 59 1.51 -3.68 -3.01
C PHE A 59 2.26 -4.18 -1.79
N GLY A 60 1.58 -4.71 -0.77
CA GLY A 60 2.22 -5.42 0.34
C GLY A 60 3.05 -6.60 -0.14
N ILE A 61 2.46 -7.45 -0.98
CA ILE A 61 3.14 -8.59 -1.61
C ILE A 61 4.31 -8.12 -2.47
N GLU A 62 4.10 -7.11 -3.32
CA GLU A 62 5.15 -6.55 -4.17
C GLU A 62 6.36 -6.10 -3.35
N ARG A 63 6.13 -5.40 -2.24
CA ARG A 63 7.19 -4.85 -1.39
C ARG A 63 7.94 -5.91 -0.61
N ILE A 64 7.27 -6.99 -0.21
CA ILE A 64 7.91 -8.16 0.38
C ILE A 64 8.81 -8.84 -0.65
N ILE A 65 8.31 -9.06 -1.88
CA ILE A 65 9.08 -9.69 -2.96
C ILE A 65 10.30 -8.83 -3.30
N TYR A 66 10.15 -7.51 -3.43
CA TYR A 66 11.27 -6.60 -3.64
C TYR A 66 12.27 -6.64 -2.48
N GLY A 67 11.78 -6.66 -1.24
CA GLY A 67 12.64 -6.75 -0.06
C GLY A 67 13.50 -8.02 -0.03
N VAL A 68 12.87 -9.17 -0.29
CA VAL A 68 13.53 -10.49 -0.28
C VAL A 68 14.45 -10.68 -1.48
N THR A 69 14.03 -10.30 -2.69
CA THR A 69 14.76 -10.62 -3.93
C THR A 69 15.64 -9.47 -4.43
N GLY A 70 15.36 -8.23 -4.03
CA GLY A 70 15.90 -7.02 -4.64
C GLY A 70 15.37 -6.75 -6.06
N SER A 71 14.41 -7.55 -6.55
CA SER A 71 13.90 -7.46 -7.92
C SER A 71 12.73 -6.49 -8.02
N GLU A 72 12.81 -5.58 -8.99
CA GLU A 72 11.70 -4.67 -9.32
C GLU A 72 10.75 -5.24 -10.39
N LYS A 73 10.91 -6.50 -10.81
CA LYS A 73 10.12 -7.07 -11.90
C LYS A 73 8.62 -7.01 -11.64
N LEU A 74 8.19 -7.34 -10.42
CA LEU A 74 6.77 -7.30 -10.07
C LEU A 74 6.25 -5.85 -10.03
N PHE A 75 7.06 -4.92 -9.50
CA PHE A 75 6.73 -3.50 -9.54
C PHE A 75 6.58 -2.98 -10.97
N ARG A 76 7.50 -3.33 -11.88
CA ARG A 76 7.44 -2.96 -13.30
C ARG A 76 6.26 -3.58 -14.02
N LEU A 77 5.85 -4.79 -13.65
CA LEU A 77 4.63 -5.40 -14.17
C LEU A 77 3.38 -4.63 -13.75
N LEU A 78 3.37 -4.04 -12.55
CA LEU A 78 2.27 -3.19 -12.07
C LEU A 78 2.33 -1.76 -12.65
N ALA A 79 3.53 -1.22 -12.82
CA ALA A 79 3.79 0.14 -13.32
C ALA A 79 3.71 0.23 -14.85
N GLY A 80 3.92 -0.88 -15.56
CA GLY A 80 4.30 -0.87 -16.97
C GLY A 80 5.79 -0.62 -17.17
N ASP A 81 6.29 -1.03 -18.34
CA ASP A 81 7.67 -0.78 -18.80
C ASP A 81 7.69 0.25 -19.95
N GLY A 82 8.84 0.87 -20.19
CA GLY A 82 9.07 1.78 -21.32
C GLY A 82 8.86 3.26 -21.01
N GLU A 83 8.49 4.05 -22.02
CA GLU A 83 8.40 5.52 -21.93
C GLU A 83 7.34 6.01 -20.92
N LEU A 84 6.32 5.19 -20.65
CA LEU A 84 5.25 5.51 -19.71
C LEU A 84 5.60 5.19 -18.25
N TYR A 85 6.77 4.58 -17.98
CA TYR A 85 7.16 4.19 -16.63
C TYR A 85 7.16 5.36 -15.65
N PHE A 86 7.67 6.53 -16.06
CA PHE A 86 7.70 7.72 -15.20
C PHE A 86 6.28 8.24 -14.90
N THR A 87 5.40 8.23 -15.91
CA THR A 87 4.00 8.61 -15.76
C THR A 87 3.27 7.67 -14.80
N ALA A 88 3.49 6.36 -14.92
CA ALA A 88 2.90 5.37 -14.02
C ALA A 88 3.48 5.46 -12.60
N LEU A 89 4.76 5.78 -12.44
CA LEU A 89 5.38 6.02 -11.15
C LEU A 89 4.73 7.22 -10.44
N LEU A 90 4.49 8.30 -11.18
CA LEU A 90 3.77 9.47 -10.67
C LEU A 90 2.32 9.13 -10.33
N GLY A 91 1.65 8.33 -11.17
CA GLY A 91 0.29 7.84 -10.91
C GLY A 91 0.20 7.02 -9.62
N MET A 92 1.13 6.08 -9.42
CA MET A 92 1.21 5.27 -8.19
C MET A 92 1.54 6.12 -6.96
N PHE A 93 2.39 7.13 -7.10
CA PHE A 93 2.68 8.07 -6.03
C PHE A 93 1.41 8.77 -5.53
N PHE A 94 0.60 9.32 -6.45
CA PHE A 94 -0.66 9.94 -6.09
C PHE A 94 -1.68 8.93 -5.57
N LEU A 95 -1.74 7.72 -6.14
CA LEU A 95 -2.62 6.65 -5.68
C LEU A 95 -2.34 6.29 -4.22
N PHE A 96 -1.06 6.17 -3.84
CA PHE A 96 -0.68 5.87 -2.45
C PHE A 96 -0.97 7.02 -1.49
N ILE A 97 -0.74 8.28 -1.91
CA ILE A 97 -1.13 9.43 -1.10
C ILE A 97 -2.65 9.44 -0.87
N LEU A 98 -3.42 9.31 -1.95
CA LEU A 98 -4.88 9.32 -1.89
C LEU A 98 -5.40 8.18 -1.01
N SER A 99 -4.88 6.97 -1.19
CA SER A 99 -5.23 5.80 -0.38
C SER A 99 -4.90 6.04 1.10
N GLY A 100 -3.70 6.54 1.39
CA GLY A 100 -3.28 6.82 2.75
C GLY A 100 -4.16 7.87 3.43
N VAL A 101 -4.43 8.99 2.77
CA VAL A 101 -5.28 10.07 3.30
C VAL A 101 -6.71 9.58 3.53
N LEU A 102 -7.31 8.87 2.56
CA LEU A 102 -8.69 8.41 2.70
C LEU A 102 -8.86 7.38 3.81
N VAL A 103 -7.92 6.45 3.97
CA VAL A 103 -7.92 5.49 5.09
C VAL A 103 -7.77 6.21 6.44
N LEU A 104 -6.89 7.22 6.52
CA LEU A 104 -6.74 8.02 7.74
C LEU A 104 -7.99 8.84 8.07
N VAL A 105 -8.63 9.45 7.08
CA VAL A 105 -9.89 10.20 7.25
C VAL A 105 -11.03 9.27 7.65
N TYR A 106 -11.03 8.02 7.18
CA TYR A 106 -12.02 7.01 7.57
C TYR A 106 -11.82 6.49 9.00
N THR A 107 -10.58 6.50 9.52
CA THR A 107 -10.22 5.91 10.82
C THR A 107 -11.11 6.33 12.00
N PRO A 108 -11.52 7.61 12.19
CA PRO A 108 -12.39 8.01 13.30
C PRO A 108 -13.76 7.33 13.30
N ALA A 109 -14.28 6.98 12.12
CA ALA A 109 -15.59 6.35 11.94
C ALA A 109 -15.59 4.84 12.28
N VAL A 110 -14.41 4.22 12.43
CA VAL A 110 -14.28 2.78 12.69
C VAL A 110 -14.58 2.42 14.13
N ILE A 111 -15.39 1.40 14.36
CA ILE A 111 -15.73 0.92 15.70
C ILE A 111 -14.67 -0.08 16.20
N GLY A 112 -14.18 0.16 17.42
CA GLY A 112 -13.21 -0.69 18.13
C GLY A 112 -11.76 -0.18 18.05
N ILE A 113 -11.08 -0.16 19.20
CA ILE A 113 -9.72 0.40 19.34
C ILE A 113 -8.71 -0.32 18.44
N LEU A 114 -8.72 -1.65 18.43
CA LEU A 114 -7.80 -2.44 17.61
C LEU A 114 -7.93 -2.09 16.13
N SER A 115 -9.16 -1.96 15.62
CA SER A 115 -9.38 -1.61 14.21
C SER A 115 -8.96 -0.18 13.91
N LYS A 116 -9.24 0.79 14.79
CA LYS A 116 -8.73 2.16 14.60
C LYS A 116 -7.21 2.20 14.49
N VAL A 117 -6.49 1.44 15.33
CA VAL A 117 -5.04 1.36 15.27
C VAL A 117 -4.58 0.72 13.95
N LEU A 118 -5.23 -0.36 13.51
CA LEU A 118 -4.87 -1.01 12.25
C LEU A 118 -5.15 -0.13 11.02
N GLU A 119 -6.24 0.64 11.01
CA GLU A 119 -6.52 1.64 9.97
C GLU A 119 -5.45 2.72 9.93
N LEU A 120 -5.07 3.23 11.11
CA LEU A 120 -4.01 4.22 11.23
C LEU A 120 -2.69 3.68 10.67
N ILE A 121 -2.29 2.47 11.07
CA ILE A 121 -1.07 1.82 10.57
C ILE A 121 -1.16 1.62 9.06
N ASN A 122 -2.31 1.19 8.53
CA ASN A 122 -2.50 0.96 7.10
C ASN A 122 -2.37 2.27 6.31
N GLY A 123 -3.09 3.32 6.72
CA GLY A 123 -3.03 4.64 6.10
C GLY A 123 -1.62 5.23 6.14
N LEU A 124 -0.92 5.14 7.28
CA LEU A 124 0.47 5.57 7.40
C LEU A 124 1.43 4.73 6.53
N SER A 125 1.16 3.44 6.36
CA SER A 125 2.00 2.57 5.51
C SER A 125 1.87 2.94 4.03
N PHE A 126 0.68 3.35 3.59
CA PHE A 126 0.48 3.91 2.24
C PHE A 126 1.26 5.21 2.03
N LEU A 127 1.22 6.13 3.00
CA LEU A 127 2.00 7.37 2.92
C LEU A 127 3.52 7.08 2.94
N ALA A 128 3.96 6.09 3.73
CA ALA A 128 5.35 5.68 3.72
C ALA A 128 5.74 5.05 2.37
N LEU A 129 4.85 4.27 1.73
CA LEU A 129 5.11 3.76 0.39
C LEU A 129 5.30 4.85 -0.65
N SER A 130 4.46 5.90 -0.64
CA SER A 130 4.62 7.02 -1.58
C SER A 130 5.98 7.69 -1.41
N ALA A 131 6.44 7.88 -0.17
CA ALA A 131 7.77 8.41 0.10
C ALA A 131 8.90 7.49 -0.40
N THR A 132 8.76 6.16 -0.25
CA THR A 132 9.79 5.22 -0.72
C THR A 132 9.87 5.11 -2.25
N LEU A 133 8.80 5.42 -2.98
CA LEU A 133 8.83 5.50 -4.45
C LEU A 133 9.76 6.61 -4.93
N LEU A 134 9.76 7.77 -4.24
CA LEU A 134 10.65 8.90 -4.55
C LEU A 134 12.11 8.64 -4.16
N MET A 135 12.38 7.61 -3.36
CA MET A 135 13.73 7.19 -2.98
C MET A 135 14.36 6.20 -3.96
N LYS A 136 13.68 5.84 -5.06
CA LYS A 136 14.28 5.04 -6.12
C LYS A 136 15.34 5.89 -6.86
N PRO A 137 16.57 5.36 -7.03
CA PRO A 137 17.64 6.07 -7.72
C PRO A 137 17.34 6.24 -9.21
#